data_AF-A0A2W5NUW3-F1
#
_entry.id   AF-A0A2W5NUW3-F1
#
_cell.length_a   1.000
_cell.length_b   1.000
_cell.length_c   1.000
_cell.angle_alpha   90.00
_cell.angle_beta   90.00
_cell.angle_gamma   90.00
#
_symmetry.space_group_name_H-M   'P 1'
#
loop_
_entity.id
_entity.type
_entity.pdbx_description
1 polymer ?
#
loop_
_entity_poly.entity_id
_entity_poly.type
_entity_poly.pdbx_seq_one_letter_code
_entity_poly.pdbx_strand_id
1 'polypeptide(L)'
;MPLAAALPRSRLAVLALGAGLLLAGCGETARLPFEAGTGPNPQLPPPNKTLIPTVHIAKAVGWTDTAGPMAPPGFKVTALARGLDHPRWVYTLPNGDVLVAESNK
;
A
#
# COMPACT_ATOMS: atom_id res chain seq x y z
N MET A 1 48.06 5.82 17.50
CA MET A 1 47.32 6.86 16.77
C MET A 1 47.57 6.66 15.28
N PRO A 2 46.73 5.96 14.50
CA PRO A 2 46.93 5.89 13.07
C PRO A 2 46.29 7.12 12.40
N LEU A 3 47.12 7.79 11.61
CA LEU A 3 46.82 8.96 10.80
C LEU A 3 45.83 8.57 9.70
N ALA A 4 44.61 9.10 9.75
CA ALA A 4 43.65 8.98 8.66
C ALA A 4 44.19 9.75 7.44
N ALA A 5 44.65 9.03 6.40
CA ALA A 5 45.02 9.64 5.13
C ALA A 5 43.78 10.30 4.49
N ALA A 6 43.81 11.62 4.32
CA ALA A 6 42.73 12.35 3.67
C ALA A 6 42.65 11.96 2.19
N LEU A 7 41.52 11.35 1.77
CA LEU A 7 41.29 11.01 0.36
C LEU A 7 41.22 12.30 -0.48
N PRO A 8 41.83 12.32 -1.69
CA PRO A 8 41.77 13.48 -2.57
C PRO A 8 40.32 13.71 -3.04
N ARG A 9 39.91 14.99 -3.09
CA ARG A 9 38.54 15.43 -3.43
C ARG A 9 38.01 14.84 -4.74
N SER A 10 38.88 14.60 -5.72
CA SER A 10 38.53 13.95 -6.99
C SER A 10 38.12 12.48 -6.85
N ARG A 11 38.76 11.72 -5.95
CA ARG A 11 38.37 10.33 -5.66
C ARG A 11 37.05 10.26 -4.92
N LEU A 12 36.82 11.19 -3.99
CA LEU A 12 35.54 11.34 -3.30
C LEU A 12 34.40 11.67 -4.27
N ALA A 13 34.64 12.54 -5.25
CA ALA A 13 33.64 12.88 -6.27
C ALA A 13 33.28 11.68 -7.17
N VAL A 14 34.27 10.90 -7.62
CA VAL A 14 34.02 9.70 -8.45
C VAL A 14 33.29 8.61 -7.64
N LEU A 15 33.66 8.40 -6.38
CA LEU A 15 32.96 7.47 -5.48
C LEU A 15 31.50 7.90 -5.24
N ALA A 16 31.26 9.19 -5.00
CA ALA A 16 29.90 9.71 -4.82
C ALA A 16 29.05 9.56 -6.08
N LEU A 17 29.61 9.82 -7.26
CA LEU A 17 28.91 9.67 -8.54
C LEU A 17 28.61 8.20 -8.84
N GLY A 18 29.57 7.30 -8.59
CA GLY A 18 29.38 5.85 -8.75
C GLY A 18 28.31 5.30 -7.81
N ALA A 19 28.30 5.75 -6.54
CA ALA A 19 27.25 5.39 -5.59
C ALA A 19 25.88 5.92 -6.03
N GLY A 20 25.79 7.18 -6.50
CA GLY A 20 24.55 7.76 -7.01
C GLY A 20 23.95 6.99 -8.19
N LEU A 21 24.79 6.54 -9.14
CA LEU A 21 24.34 5.73 -10.27
C LEU A 21 23.79 4.37 -9.83
N LEU A 22 24.41 3.73 -8.83
CA LEU A 22 23.95 2.43 -8.30
C LEU A 22 22.58 2.55 -7.61
N LEU A 23 22.33 3.64 -6.87
CA LEU A 23 21.04 3.85 -6.19
C LEU A 23 19.88 4.13 -7.15
N ALA A 24 20.13 4.80 -8.29
CA ALA A 24 19.08 5.13 -9.26
C ALA A 24 18.49 3.88 -9.97
N GLY A 25 19.20 2.73 -9.95
CA GLY A 25 18.74 1.50 -10.60
C GLY A 25 17.87 0.58 -9.72
N CYS A 26 17.68 0.88 -8.43
CA CYS A 26 16.97 0.01 -7.50
C CYS A 26 15.46 0.30 -7.37
N GLY A 27 14.92 1.29 -8.09
CA GLY A 27 13.50 1.63 -8.06
C GLY A 27 12.69 0.88 -9.13
N GLU A 28 11.57 0.27 -8.73
CA GLU A 28 10.61 -0.35 -9.65
C GLU A 28 9.35 0.52 -9.80
N THR A 29 8.85 0.65 -11.03
CA THR A 29 7.61 1.38 -11.34
C THR A 29 6.67 0.53 -12.17
N ALA A 30 5.36 0.80 -12.09
CA ALA A 30 4.36 0.14 -12.92
C ALA A 30 4.66 0.37 -14.41
N ARG A 31 4.69 -0.71 -15.20
CA ARG A 31 4.92 -0.67 -16.65
C ARG A 31 3.64 -0.54 -17.46
N LEU A 32 2.50 -0.91 -16.87
CA LEU A 32 1.19 -0.85 -17.49
C LEU A 32 0.37 0.29 -16.87
N PRO A 33 -0.47 0.98 -17.68
CA PRO A 33 -1.43 1.93 -17.14
C PRO A 33 -2.48 1.19 -16.28
N PHE A 34 -3.10 1.90 -15.34
CA PHE A 34 -4.12 1.35 -14.45
C PHE A 34 -5.26 0.64 -15.22
N GLU A 35 -5.69 1.21 -16.34
CA GLU A 35 -6.81 0.68 -17.12
C GLU A 35 -6.56 -0.71 -17.70
N ALA A 36 -5.29 -1.06 -17.98
CA ALA A 36 -4.93 -2.39 -18.45
C ALA A 36 -5.18 -3.49 -17.41
N GLY A 37 -5.28 -3.13 -16.12
CA GLY A 37 -5.56 -4.03 -15.01
C GLY A 37 -7.04 -4.16 -14.65
N THR A 38 -7.96 -3.55 -15.40
CA THR A 38 -9.40 -3.53 -15.09
C THR A 38 -10.26 -4.04 -16.26
N GLY A 39 -11.50 -4.45 -15.99
CA GLY A 39 -12.44 -4.93 -17.00
C GLY A 39 -12.49 -6.46 -17.17
N PRO A 40 -13.23 -6.96 -18.18
CA PRO A 40 -13.51 -8.40 -18.32
C PRO A 40 -12.31 -9.27 -18.69
N ASN A 41 -11.28 -8.67 -19.31
CA ASN A 41 -10.06 -9.36 -19.72
C ASN A 41 -8.82 -8.53 -19.38
N PRO A 42 -8.45 -8.42 -18.09
CA PRO A 42 -7.33 -7.60 -17.66
C PRO A 42 -5.99 -8.24 -18.04
N GLN A 43 -5.00 -7.41 -18.36
CA GLN A 43 -3.64 -7.87 -18.59
C GLN A 43 -2.94 -8.10 -17.25
N LEU A 44 -2.61 -9.35 -16.95
CA LEU A 44 -1.90 -9.74 -15.74
C LEU A 44 -0.41 -9.99 -16.06
N PRO A 45 0.51 -9.07 -15.71
CA PRO A 45 1.93 -9.32 -15.90
C PRO A 45 2.40 -10.48 -14.99
N PRO A 46 3.42 -11.24 -15.41
CA PRO A 46 3.97 -12.29 -14.58
C PRO A 46 4.59 -11.72 -13.29
N PRO A 47 4.61 -12.47 -12.18
CA PRO A 47 5.24 -12.03 -10.94
C PRO A 47 6.70 -11.64 -11.13
N ASN A 48 7.11 -10.46 -10.64
CA ASN A 48 8.50 -10.03 -10.62
C ASN A 48 9.13 -10.34 -9.25
N LYS A 49 10.14 -11.24 -9.23
CA LYS A 49 10.84 -11.62 -7.99
C LYS A 49 12.11 -10.79 -7.86
N THR A 50 12.11 -9.83 -6.94
CA THR A 50 13.29 -9.01 -6.62
C THR A 50 13.88 -9.43 -5.27
N LEU A 51 15.18 -9.14 -5.05
CA LEU A 51 15.84 -9.38 -3.76
C LEU A 51 15.25 -8.53 -2.63
N ILE A 52 14.84 -7.31 -2.95
CA ILE A 52 14.14 -6.40 -2.05
C ILE A 52 12.79 -6.07 -2.70
N PRO A 53 11.66 -6.48 -2.11
CA PRO A 53 10.34 -6.25 -2.69
C PRO A 53 9.92 -4.79 -2.57
N THR A 54 9.26 -4.28 -3.60
CA THR A 54 8.59 -2.98 -3.54
C THR A 54 7.25 -3.13 -2.83
N VAL A 55 7.08 -2.47 -1.69
CA VAL A 55 5.84 -2.50 -0.90
C VAL A 55 5.22 -1.11 -0.89
N HIS A 56 4.07 -0.96 -1.53
CA HIS A 56 3.30 0.28 -1.54
C HIS A 56 1.97 0.09 -0.81
N ILE A 57 2.00 0.25 0.52
CA ILE A 57 0.79 0.14 1.35
C ILE A 57 0.06 1.48 1.32
N ALA A 58 -1.16 1.48 0.76
CA ALA A 58 -2.03 2.64 0.86
C ALA A 58 -2.37 2.92 2.33
N LYS A 59 -2.28 4.18 2.76
CA LYS A 59 -2.75 4.58 4.09
C LYS A 59 -4.27 4.42 4.13
N ALA A 60 -4.76 3.61 5.06
CA ALA A 60 -6.20 3.50 5.29
C ALA A 60 -6.74 4.87 5.74
N VAL A 61 -7.74 5.38 5.02
CA VAL A 61 -8.49 6.59 5.40
C VAL A 61 -9.85 6.12 5.90
N GLY A 62 -10.07 6.25 7.22
CA GLY A 62 -11.37 5.99 7.82
C GLY A 62 -12.39 7.06 7.43
N TRP A 63 -13.68 6.74 7.60
CA TRP A 63 -14.75 7.74 7.51
C TRP A 63 -14.79 8.61 8.77
N THR A 64 -15.18 9.87 8.62
CA THR A 64 -15.55 10.73 9.76
C THR A 64 -16.90 10.30 10.34
N ASP A 65 -17.26 10.81 11.52
CA ASP A 65 -18.49 10.43 12.24
C ASP A 65 -19.79 10.70 11.48
N THR A 66 -19.78 11.45 10.39
CA THR A 66 -20.96 11.70 9.56
C THR A 66 -20.79 11.18 8.14
N ALA A 67 -19.59 10.74 7.77
CA ALA A 67 -19.32 10.21 6.44
C ALA A 67 -19.85 8.78 6.28
N GLY A 68 -20.23 8.47 5.05
CA GLY A 68 -20.78 7.19 4.63
C GLY A 68 -20.76 7.10 3.11
N PRO A 69 -21.10 5.93 2.54
CA PRO A 69 -21.09 5.74 1.10
C PRO A 69 -22.32 6.41 0.49
N MET A 70 -22.24 6.78 -0.78
CA MET A 70 -23.40 7.24 -1.52
C MET A 70 -24.34 6.05 -1.77
N ALA A 71 -25.55 6.14 -1.24
CA ALA A 71 -26.57 5.13 -1.46
C ALA A 71 -27.13 5.20 -2.89
N PRO A 72 -27.46 4.06 -3.53
CA PRO A 72 -28.22 4.05 -4.77
C PRO A 72 -29.61 4.70 -4.59
N PRO A 73 -30.27 5.19 -5.67
CA PRO A 73 -31.61 5.74 -5.58
C PRO A 73 -32.61 4.77 -4.93
N GLY A 74 -33.43 5.29 -4.00
CA GLY A 74 -34.41 4.48 -3.24
C GLY A 74 -33.84 3.77 -2.01
N PHE A 75 -32.54 3.85 -1.74
CA PHE A 75 -31.91 3.27 -0.57
C PHE A 75 -31.40 4.33 0.41
N LYS A 76 -31.32 3.95 1.69
CA LYS A 76 -30.65 4.73 2.73
C LYS A 76 -29.62 3.84 3.41
N VAL A 77 -28.37 4.28 3.44
CA VAL A 77 -27.31 3.60 4.20
C VAL A 77 -27.21 4.25 5.58
N THR A 78 -27.24 3.43 6.63
CA THR A 78 -27.08 3.88 8.02
C THR A 78 -25.96 3.07 8.65
N ALA A 79 -25.11 3.71 9.45
CA ALA A 79 -24.05 3.01 10.17
C ALA A 79 -24.67 2.11 11.26
N LEU A 80 -24.35 0.81 11.23
CA LEU A 80 -24.76 -0.14 12.27
C LEU A 80 -23.86 -0.06 13.50
N ALA A 81 -22.54 0.03 13.28
CA ALA A 81 -21.52 0.18 14.32
C ALA A 81 -20.34 0.99 13.76
N ARG A 82 -19.51 1.54 14.66
CA ARG A 82 -18.29 2.30 14.36
C ARG A 82 -17.19 1.96 15.35
N GLY A 83 -15.95 2.33 15.02
CA GLY A 83 -14.80 2.10 15.90
C GLY A 83 -14.30 0.65 15.90
N LEU A 84 -14.65 -0.13 14.88
CA LEU A 84 -14.17 -1.50 14.69
C LEU A 84 -12.73 -1.49 14.14
N ASP A 85 -11.90 -2.40 14.63
CA ASP A 85 -10.52 -2.61 14.22
C ASP A 85 -10.42 -3.78 13.22
N HIS A 86 -10.22 -3.43 11.94
CA HIS A 86 -10.13 -4.39 10.84
C HIS A 86 -11.27 -5.44 10.80
N PRO A 87 -12.56 -5.02 10.78
CA PRO A 87 -13.67 -5.96 10.66
C PRO A 87 -13.64 -6.67 9.29
N ARG A 88 -13.81 -8.00 9.29
CA ARG A 88 -13.78 -8.82 8.07
C ARG A 88 -15.10 -9.52 7.81
N TRP A 89 -15.61 -10.22 8.81
CA TRP A 89 -16.78 -11.09 8.65
C TRP A 89 -17.89 -10.62 9.58
N VAL A 90 -19.13 -10.69 9.09
CA VAL A 90 -20.34 -10.31 9.81
C VAL A 90 -21.30 -11.49 9.76
N TYR A 91 -21.89 -11.85 10.91
CA TYR A 91 -22.85 -12.95 11.00
C TYR A 91 -24.05 -12.57 11.85
N THR A 92 -25.24 -12.65 11.27
CA THR A 92 -26.51 -12.34 11.95
C THR A 92 -27.09 -13.60 12.58
N LEU A 93 -27.37 -13.53 13.88
CA LEU A 93 -27.98 -14.61 14.65
C LEU A 93 -29.52 -14.59 14.49
N PRO A 94 -30.22 -15.73 14.72
CA PRO A 94 -31.69 -15.79 14.61
C PRO A 94 -32.46 -14.84 15.54
N ASN A 95 -31.83 -14.39 16.63
CA ASN A 95 -32.41 -13.40 17.56
C ASN A 95 -32.20 -11.94 17.12
N GLY A 96 -31.50 -11.70 15.99
CA GLY A 96 -31.25 -10.36 15.44
C GLY A 96 -29.91 -9.74 15.85
N ASP A 97 -29.14 -10.38 16.74
CA ASP A 97 -27.80 -9.92 17.08
C ASP A 97 -26.82 -10.10 15.92
N VAL A 98 -25.81 -9.23 15.86
CA VAL A 98 -24.80 -9.25 14.80
C VAL A 98 -23.42 -9.45 15.42
N LEU A 99 -22.79 -10.58 15.08
CA LEU A 99 -21.41 -10.87 15.42
C LEU A 99 -20.49 -10.29 14.35
N VAL A 100 -19.42 -9.63 14.77
CA VAL A 100 -18.38 -9.11 13.87
C VAL A 100 -17.04 -9.75 14.24
N ALA A 101 -16.37 -10.34 13.26
CA ALA A 101 -15.01 -10.83 13.42
C ALA A 101 -14.00 -9.76 13.00
N GLU A 102 -13.20 -9.33 13.96
CA GLU A 102 -12.11 -8.37 13.81
C GLU A 102 -10.79 -9.12 13.65
N SER A 103 -10.05 -8.83 12.57
CA SER A 103 -8.75 -9.44 12.35
C SER A 103 -7.68 -8.51 12.90
N ASN A 104 -7.13 -8.80 14.07
CA ASN A 104 -5.99 -8.03 14.58
C ASN A 104 -4.68 -8.40 13.85
N LYS A 105 -3.66 -7.56 14.03
CA LYS A 105 -2.27 -7.91 13.71
C LYS A 105 -1.67 -8.84 14.76
#